data_AF-A0A959RUE2-F1
#
_entry.id   AF-A0A959RUE2-F1
#
_cell.length_a   1.000
_cell.length_b   1.000
_cell.length_c   1.000
_cell.angle_alpha   90.00
_cell.angle_beta   90.00
_cell.angle_gamma   90.00
#
_symmetry.space_group_name_H-M   'P 1'
#
loop_
_entity.id
_entity.type
_entity.pdbx_description
1 polymer ?
#
loop_
_entity_poly.entity_id
_entity_poly.type
_entity_poly.pdbx_seq_one_letter_code
_entity_poly.pdbx_strand_id
1 'polypeptide(L)' 'MKGTKKISDVLTDLKIPSSEKEKQMVLLNNNEIVYLVGLKISEKYKITEETKSAVKICLK' A
#
# COMPACT_ATOMS: atom_id res chain seq x y z
N MET A 1 -14.56 -5.15 -7.40
CA MET A 1 -14.63 -6.24 -6.40
C MET A 1 -14.26 -5.65 -5.05
N LYS A 2 -15.18 -5.66 -4.07
CA LYS A 2 -14.94 -5.20 -2.70
C LYS A 2 -14.33 -6.35 -1.90
N GLY A 3 -13.03 -6.29 -1.62
CA GLY A 3 -12.35 -7.31 -0.82
C GLY A 3 -10.95 -6.86 -0.43
N THR A 4 -10.49 -7.30 0.74
CA THR A 4 -9.11 -7.15 1.19
C THR A 4 -8.25 -8.22 0.52
N LYS A 5 -7.26 -7.79 -0.26
CA LYS A 5 -6.27 -8.70 -0.87
C LYS A 5 -5.02 -8.74 0.02
N LYS A 6 -4.42 -9.91 0.22
CA LYS A 6 -3.17 -10.02 0.97
C LYS A 6 -2.05 -9.32 0.20
N ILE A 7 -1.11 -8.72 0.93
CA ILE A 7 0.10 -8.13 0.33
C ILE A 7 0.80 -9.19 -0.54
N SER A 8 0.96 -10.41 -0.05
CA SER A 8 1.60 -11.50 -0.79
C SER A 8 0.94 -11.80 -2.13
N ASP A 9 -0.40 -11.74 -2.20
CA ASP A 9 -1.13 -11.94 -3.46
C ASP A 9 -0.90 -10.76 -4.41
N VAL A 10 -0.94 -9.52 -3.90
CA VAL A 10 -0.65 -8.31 -4.70
C VAL A 10 0.76 -8.37 -5.27
N LEU A 11 1.75 -8.75 -4.47
CA LEU A 11 3.14 -8.88 -4.91
C LEU A 11 3.31 -10.02 -5.92
N THR A 12 2.53 -11.09 -5.79
CA THR A 12 2.54 -12.19 -6.76
C THR A 12 1.94 -11.77 -8.09
N ASP A 13 0.80 -11.08 -8.08
CA ASP A 13 0.16 -10.53 -9.28
C ASP A 13 1.09 -9.56 -10.02
N LEU A 14 1.83 -8.73 -9.28
CA LEU A 14 2.82 -7.80 -9.80
C LEU A 14 4.13 -8.48 -10.25
N LYS A 15 4.22 -9.81 -10.12
CA LYS A 15 5.40 -10.62 -10.46
C LYS A 15 6.68 -10.15 -9.75
N ILE A 16 6.54 -9.64 -8.53
CA ILE A 16 7.68 -9.22 -7.69
C ILE A 16 8.42 -10.49 -7.23
N PRO A 17 9.75 -10.58 -7.45
CA PRO A 17 10.54 -11.72 -6.99
C PRO A 17 10.53 -11.83 -5.46
N SER A 18 10.63 -13.04 -4.92
CA SER A 18 10.59 -13.28 -3.46
C SER A 18 11.62 -12.46 -2.67
N SER A 19 12.81 -12.23 -3.24
CA SER A 19 13.87 -11.41 -2.66
C SER A 19 13.49 -9.94 -2.48
N GLU A 20 12.61 -9.42 -3.35
CA GLU A 20 12.04 -8.08 -3.22
C GLU A 20 10.81 -8.08 -2.32
N LYS A 21 10.02 -9.17 -2.28
CA LYS A 21 8.87 -9.27 -1.38
C LYS A 21 9.26 -9.11 0.10
N GLU A 22 10.40 -9.66 0.52
CA GLU A 22 10.91 -9.48 1.88
C GLU A 22 11.38 -8.04 2.15
N LYS A 23 11.88 -7.34 1.13
CA LYS A 23 12.32 -5.95 1.22
C LYS A 23 11.20 -4.94 1.00
N GLN A 24 9.99 -5.42 0.68
CA GLN A 24 8.86 -4.56 0.34
C GLN A 24 8.47 -3.73 1.56
N MET A 25 8.56 -2.41 1.41
CA MET A 25 8.11 -1.49 2.44
C MET A 25 6.59 -1.30 2.36
N VAL A 26 5.95 -1.26 3.53
CA VAL A 26 4.53 -0.96 3.68
C VAL A 26 4.34 0.11 4.74
N LEU A 27 3.41 1.01 4.47
CA LEU A 27 2.94 1.99 5.42
C LEU A 27 1.77 1.40 6.20
N LEU A 28 1.93 1.38 7.52
CA LEU A 28 0.91 0.96 8.47
C LEU A 28 0.43 2.19 9.23
N ASN A 29 -0.89 2.30 9.38
CA ASN A 29 -1.50 3.22 10.33
C ASN A 29 -2.16 2.38 11.42
N ASN A 30 -1.58 2.42 12.62
CA ASN A 30 -1.88 1.48 13.70
C ASN A 30 -1.72 0.02 13.21
N ASN A 31 -2.82 -0.71 13.03
CA ASN A 31 -2.83 -2.10 12.56
C ASN A 31 -3.38 -2.26 11.13
N GLU A 32 -3.66 -1.17 10.43
CA GLU A 32 -4.15 -1.22 9.05
C GLU A 32 -3.07 -0.84 8.05
N ILE A 33 -2.96 -1.60 6.97
CA ILE A 33 -2.07 -1.31 5.85
C ILE A 33 -2.71 -0.22 4.99
N VAL A 34 -2.03 0.91 4.92
CA VAL A 34 -2.48 2.12 4.21
C VAL A 34 -1.89 2.17 2.81
N TYR A 35 -0.60 1.89 2.67
CA TYR A 35 0.14 2.08 1.42
C TYR A 35 1.21 1.01 1.25
N LEU A 36 1.25 0.36 0.09
CA LEU A 36 2.42 -0.39 -0.35
C LEU A 36 3.36 0.59 -1.05
N VAL A 37 4.50 0.87 -0.43
CA VAL A 37 5.45 1.87 -0.91
C VAL A 37 5.90 1.50 -2.32
N GLY A 38 5.69 2.44 -3.26
CA GLY A 38 6.07 2.26 -4.66
C GLY A 38 5.10 1.41 -5.51
N LEU A 39 4.04 0.85 -4.93
CA LEU A 39 3.11 -0.02 -5.66
C LEU A 39 1.68 0.54 -5.68
N LYS A 40 1.01 0.59 -4.52
CA LYS A 40 -0.42 0.93 -4.47
C LYS A 40 -0.87 1.41 -3.10
N ILE A 41 -1.76 2.41 -3.09
CA ILE A 41 -2.48 2.86 -1.90
C ILE A 41 -3.79 2.11 -1.70
N SER A 42 -4.11 1.83 -0.43
CA SER A 42 -5.38 1.25 -0.03
C SER A 42 -6.52 2.19 -0.42
N GLU A 43 -7.58 1.63 -1.00
CA GLU A 43 -8.75 2.41 -1.45
C GLU A 43 -9.40 3.22 -0.31
N LYS A 44 -9.32 2.73 0.94
CA LYS A 44 -9.83 3.45 2.12
C LYS A 44 -9.08 4.76 2.41
N TYR A 45 -7.82 4.84 1.97
CA TYR A 45 -6.89 5.93 2.29
C TYR A 45 -6.47 6.70 1.04
N LYS A 46 -7.11 6.42 -0.09
CA LYS A 46 -6.87 7.11 -1.36
C LYS A 46 -7.37 8.56 -1.22
N ILE A 47 -6.52 9.50 -1.63
CA ILE A 47 -6.90 10.91 -1.66
C ILE A 47 -7.95 11.09 -2.78
N THR A 48 -9.10 11.60 -2.39
CA THR A 48 -10.21 12.01 -3.27
C THR A 48 -10.43 13.52 -3.17
N GLU A 49 -11.27 14.09 -4.03
CA GLU A 49 -11.59 15.52 -4.01
C GLU A 49 -12.25 15.97 -2.68
N GLU A 50 -12.87 15.05 -1.94
CA GLU A 50 -13.46 15.31 -0.63
C GLU A 50 -12.43 15.31 0.52
N THR A 51 -11.17 14.97 0.23
CA THR A 51 -10.12 14.84 1.26
C THR A 51 -9.69 16.21 1.78
N LYS A 52 -9.99 16.50 3.05
CA LYS A 52 -9.67 17.78 3.70
C LYS A 52 -8.23 17.90 4.20
N SER A 53 -7.55 16.77 4.43
CA SER A 53 -6.20 16.75 4.98
C SER A 53 -5.43 15.57 4.40
N ALA A 54 -4.22 15.84 3.92
CA ALA A 54 -3.33 14.85 3.34
C ALA A 54 -1.99 14.87 4.07
N VAL A 55 -1.43 13.69 4.32
CA VAL A 55 -0.09 13.53 4.88
C VAL A 55 0.84 13.12 3.76
N LYS A 56 1.90 13.91 3.54
CA LYS A 56 2.95 13.57 2.58
C LYS A 56 4.10 12.91 3.31
N ILE A 57 4.47 11.71 2.88
CA ILE A 57 5.61 10.96 3.41
C ILE A 57 6.62 10.85 2.29
N CYS A 58 7.87 11.26 2.57
CA CYS A 58 9.00 11.08 1.67
C CYS A 58 10.03 10.19 2.35
N LEU A 59 10.38 9.09 1.69
CA LEU A 59 11.56 8.31 2.02
C LEU A 59 12.73 8.89 1.23
N LYS A 60 13.90 8.97 1.87
CA LYS A 60 15.11 9.62 1.35
C LYS A 60 16.08 8.59 0.82
#